data_AF-A0A3D0T3P3-F1
#
_entry.id   AF-A0A3D0T3P3-F1
#
_cell.length_a   1.000
_cell.length_b   1.000
_cell.length_c   1.000
_cell.angle_alpha   90.00
_cell.angle_beta   90.00
_cell.angle_gamma   90.00
#
_symmetry.space_group_name_H-M   'P 1'
#
loop_
_entity.id
_entity.type
_entity.pdbx_description
1 polymer ?
#
loop_
_entity_poly.entity_id
_entity_poly.type
_entity_poly.pdbx_seq_one_letter_code
_entity_poly.pdbx_strand_id
1 'polypeptide(L)'
;MKDILLVSDNNALQQNLHTILTFLGEPCVSLSVSEAQSLLENKSPVAVIIDVETGNDALALIKNYPQHPFVAINMADQPGLSVGNLVGHITLPITYPALTQAIHRCQEYIR
;
A
#
# COMPACT_ATOMS: atom_id res chain seq x y z
N MET A 1 -8.66 -2.52 -15.35
CA MET A 1 -8.93 -2.17 -13.93
C MET A 1 -7.59 -2.03 -13.25
N LYS A 2 -7.38 -0.99 -12.45
CA LYS A 2 -6.17 -0.85 -11.65
C LYS A 2 -6.39 -1.67 -10.38
N ASP A 3 -5.60 -2.71 -10.18
CA ASP A 3 -5.70 -3.54 -8.97
C ASP A 3 -4.93 -2.84 -7.85
N ILE A 4 -5.65 -2.19 -6.94
CA ILE A 4 -5.08 -1.61 -5.71
C ILE A 4 -5.28 -2.62 -4.58
N LEU A 5 -4.19 -2.99 -3.92
CA LEU A 5 -4.23 -3.84 -2.73
C LEU A 5 -4.09 -2.99 -1.48
N LEU A 6 -4.92 -3.29 -0.49
CA LEU A 6 -4.84 -2.72 0.83
C LEU A 6 -4.46 -3.83 1.83
N VAL A 7 -3.27 -3.71 2.40
CA VAL A 7 -2.70 -4.71 3.33
C VAL A 7 -2.65 -4.12 4.72
N SER A 8 -3.54 -4.55 5.60
CA SER A 8 -3.62 -4.09 6.99
C SER A 8 -4.52 -5.04 7.78
N ASP A 9 -4.23 -5.26 9.06
CA ASP A 9 -5.14 -5.96 9.98
C ASP A 9 -6.06 -4.99 10.75
N ASN A 10 -5.90 -3.68 10.52
CA ASN A 10 -6.71 -2.64 11.14
C ASN A 10 -8.01 -2.42 10.34
N ASN A 11 -9.10 -3.04 10.81
CA ASN A 11 -10.42 -2.93 10.18
C ASN A 11 -10.93 -1.49 10.02
N ALA A 12 -10.64 -0.60 10.97
CA ALA A 12 -11.06 0.80 10.88
C ALA A 12 -10.30 1.55 9.76
N LEU A 13 -8.99 1.29 9.64
CA LEU A 13 -8.17 1.81 8.55
C LEU A 13 -8.64 1.28 7.20
N GLN A 14 -8.91 -0.03 7.12
CA GLN A 14 -9.44 -0.66 5.91
C GLN A 14 -10.74 -0.01 5.45
N GLN A 15 -11.71 0.15 6.34
CA GLN A 15 -13.00 0.77 6.01
C GLN A 15 -12.85 2.23 5.56
N ASN A 16 -11.98 2.99 6.22
CA ASN A 16 -11.72 4.38 5.87
C ASN A 16 -11.14 4.48 4.45
N LEU A 17 -10.08 3.72 4.16
CA LEU A 17 -9.45 3.70 2.84
C LEU A 17 -10.38 3.21 1.76
N HIS A 18 -11.15 2.15 2.02
CA HIS A 18 -12.13 1.64 1.06
C HIS A 18 -13.17 2.70 0.71
N THR A 19 -13.62 3.47 1.70
CA THR A 19 -14.56 4.57 1.50
C THR A 19 -13.94 5.65 0.62
N ILE A 20 -12.75 6.14 0.97
CA ILE A 20 -12.05 7.16 0.19
C ILE A 20 -11.83 6.68 -1.24
N LEU A 21 -11.23 5.50 -1.42
CA LEU A 21 -10.88 4.92 -2.72
C LEU A 21 -12.10 4.67 -3.62
N THR A 22 -13.22 4.22 -3.04
CA THR A 22 -14.50 4.08 -3.75
C THR A 22 -14.99 5.43 -4.27
N PHE A 23 -14.90 6.50 -3.47
CA PHE A 23 -15.23 7.84 -3.94
C PHE A 23 -14.32 8.33 -5.08
N LEU A 24 -13.12 7.76 -5.23
CA LEU A 24 -12.19 8.10 -6.31
C LEU A 24 -12.42 7.29 -7.58
N GLY A 25 -13.35 6.33 -7.55
CA GLY A 25 -13.52 5.36 -8.63
C GLY A 25 -12.34 4.40 -8.76
N GLU A 26 -11.54 4.25 -7.70
CA GLU A 26 -10.36 3.39 -7.64
C GLU A 26 -10.60 2.26 -6.63
N PRO A 27 -11.43 1.24 -6.95
CA PRO A 27 -11.76 0.18 -6.00
C PRO A 27 -10.50 -0.58 -5.55
N CYS A 28 -10.47 -0.99 -4.28
CA CYS A 28 -9.36 -1.76 -3.71
C CYS A 28 -9.82 -3.08 -3.09
N VAL A 29 -8.88 -4.01 -2.98
CA VAL A 29 -9.07 -5.29 -2.29
C VAL A 29 -8.31 -5.26 -0.98
N SER A 30 -9.01 -5.43 0.14
CA SER A 30 -8.41 -5.55 1.46
C SER A 30 -7.93 -6.98 1.71
N LEU A 31 -6.71 -7.14 2.21
CA LEU A 31 -6.03 -8.41 2.41
C LEU A 31 -5.23 -8.38 3.72
N SER A 32 -5.07 -9.53 4.35
CA SER A 32 -4.00 -9.76 5.33
C SER A 32 -2.63 -9.81 4.64
N VAL A 33 -1.55 -9.73 5.43
CA VAL A 33 -0.16 -9.84 4.90
C VAL A 33 0.06 -11.17 4.17
N SER A 34 -0.44 -12.28 4.72
CA SER A 34 -0.31 -13.62 4.12
C SER A 34 -1.06 -13.76 2.80
N GLU A 35 -2.26 -13.18 2.70
CA GLU A 35 -3.02 -13.16 1.45
C GLU A 35 -2.37 -12.28 0.40
N ALA A 36 -1.83 -11.12 0.81
CA ALA A 36 -1.09 -10.22 -0.07
C ALA A 36 0.14 -10.92 -0.66
N GLN A 37 0.90 -11.65 0.15
CA GLN A 37 2.04 -12.46 -0.32
C GLN A 37 1.63 -13.42 -1.45
N SER A 38 0.59 -14.23 -1.21
CA SER A 38 0.09 -15.21 -2.19
C SER A 38 -0.40 -14.56 -3.49
N LEU A 39 -0.99 -13.37 -3.39
CA LEU A 39 -1.50 -12.63 -4.54
C LEU A 39 -0.37 -11.97 -5.35
N LEU A 40 0.63 -11.40 -4.69
CA LEU A 40 1.78 -10.74 -5.33
C LEU A 40 2.70 -11.71 -6.09
N GLU A 41 2.66 -13.01 -5.77
CA GLU A 41 3.33 -14.06 -6.55
C GLU A 41 2.70 -14.27 -7.94
N ASN A 42 1.39 -14.04 -8.05
CA ASN A 42 0.61 -14.40 -9.23
C ASN A 42 0.04 -13.18 -9.99
N LYS A 43 0.11 -11.99 -9.39
CA LYS A 43 -0.42 -10.75 -9.95
C LYS A 43 0.55 -9.59 -9.76
N SER A 44 0.40 -8.59 -10.63
CA SER A 44 1.15 -7.33 -10.57
C SER A 44 0.18 -6.16 -10.36
N PRO A 45 -0.18 -5.83 -9.11
CA PRO A 45 -1.07 -4.73 -8.80
C PRO A 45 -0.43 -3.39 -9.17
N VAL A 46 -1.27 -2.38 -9.41
CA VAL A 46 -0.81 -1.03 -9.71
C VAL A 46 -0.31 -0.31 -8.46
N ALA A 47 -0.83 -0.66 -7.28
CA ALA A 47 -0.39 -0.11 -6.01
C ALA A 47 -0.63 -1.11 -4.87
N VAL A 48 0.33 -1.20 -3.95
CA VAL A 48 0.18 -1.92 -2.67
C VAL A 48 0.24 -0.91 -1.53
N ILE A 49 -0.91 -0.60 -0.96
CA ILE A 49 -1.01 0.27 0.21
C ILE A 49 -0.91 -0.63 1.44
N ILE A 50 0.12 -0.45 2.25
CA ILE A 50 0.43 -1.32 3.38
C ILE A 50 0.54 -0.55 4.68
N ASP A 51 -0.16 -1.01 5.70
CA ASP A 51 0.02 -0.53 7.06
C ASP A 51 1.28 -1.16 7.66
N VAL A 52 2.25 -0.34 8.07
CA VAL A 52 3.51 -0.84 8.65
C VAL A 52 3.47 -0.90 10.17
N GLU A 53 2.39 -0.42 10.81
CA GLU A 53 2.14 -0.67 12.23
C GLU A 53 1.93 -2.17 12.50
N THR A 54 1.55 -2.92 11.47
CA THR A 54 1.38 -4.39 11.47
C THR A 54 2.68 -5.18 11.72
N GLY A 55 3.82 -4.52 11.91
CA GLY A 55 5.07 -5.14 12.38
C GLY A 55 6.01 -5.62 11.27
N ASN A 56 6.95 -6.50 11.64
CA ASN A 56 8.06 -6.90 10.76
C ASN A 56 7.61 -7.59 9.47
N ASP A 57 6.46 -8.26 9.46
CA ASP A 57 5.97 -9.01 8.29
C ASP A 57 5.57 -8.07 7.15
N ALA A 58 4.99 -6.91 7.47
CA ALA A 58 4.70 -5.88 6.49
C ALA A 58 5.98 -5.35 5.83
N LEU A 59 7.03 -5.10 6.63
CA LEU A 59 8.32 -4.67 6.13
C LEU A 59 9.03 -5.76 5.30
N ALA A 60 8.87 -7.03 5.68
CA ALA A 60 9.38 -8.16 4.91
C ALA A 60 8.70 -8.27 3.55
N LEU A 61 7.37 -8.03 3.49
CA LEU A 61 6.63 -8.02 2.24
C LEU A 61 7.17 -6.96 1.26
N ILE A 62 7.43 -5.74 1.74
CA ILE A 62 8.03 -4.68 0.89
C ILE A 62 9.38 -5.13 0.33
N LYS A 63 10.24 -5.74 1.16
CA LYS A 63 11.59 -6.16 0.75
C LYS A 63 11.58 -7.35 -0.21
N ASN A 64 10.66 -8.29 -0.04
CA ASN A 64 10.60 -9.53 -0.81
C ASN A 64 10.00 -9.33 -2.21
N TYR A 65 9.26 -8.23 -2.43
CA TYR A 65 8.59 -7.94 -3.70
C TYR A 65 9.05 -6.62 -4.32
N PRO A 66 10.35 -6.46 -4.66
CA PRO A 66 10.91 -5.20 -5.19
C PRO A 66 10.31 -4.75 -6.52
N GLN A 67 9.67 -5.65 -7.27
CA GLN A 67 9.02 -5.33 -8.55
C GLN A 67 7.68 -4.61 -8.42
N HIS A 68 7.07 -4.60 -7.22
CA HIS A 68 5.75 -4.00 -6.99
C HIS A 68 5.89 -2.69 -6.20
N PRO A 69 5.17 -1.62 -6.55
CA PRO A 69 5.24 -0.36 -5.81
C PRO A 69 4.42 -0.43 -4.51
N PHE A 70 5.06 -0.07 -3.40
CA PHE A 70 4.46 0.00 -2.08
C PHE A 70 4.29 1.45 -1.60
N VAL A 71 3.21 1.67 -0.86
CA VAL A 71 2.93 2.91 -0.12
C VAL A 71 2.70 2.53 1.32
N ALA A 72 3.56 3.00 2.23
CA ALA A 72 3.43 2.71 3.65
C ALA A 72 2.44 3.67 4.33
N ILE A 73 1.61 3.16 5.22
CA ILE A 73 0.80 3.96 6.16
C ILE A 73 1.42 3.81 7.54
N ASN A 74 1.42 4.89 8.34
CA ASN A 74 1.95 4.90 9.71
C ASN A 74 3.45 4.60 9.80
N MET A 75 4.19 4.87 8.73
CA MET A 75 5.64 4.80 8.79
C MET A 75 6.15 5.98 9.61
N ALA A 76 6.43 5.76 10.89
CA ALA A 76 7.30 6.66 11.64
C ALA A 76 8.60 6.81 10.83
N ASP A 77 9.20 8.00 10.83
CA ASP A 77 10.46 8.31 10.15
C ASP A 77 11.51 7.28 10.62
N GLN A 78 11.62 6.16 9.89
CA GLN A 78 12.52 5.06 10.19
C GLN A 78 13.73 5.27 9.27
N PRO A 79 14.77 5.99 9.74
CA PRO A 79 15.98 6.19 8.97
C PRO A 79 16.59 4.82 8.67
N GLY A 80 16.52 4.39 7.41
CA GLY A 80 17.10 3.12 6.96
C GLY A 80 16.18 2.24 6.12
N LEU A 81 14.88 2.50 6.06
CA LEU A 81 13.97 1.77 5.16
C LEU A 81 13.96 2.42 3.75
N SER A 82 15.14 2.59 3.15
CA SER A 82 15.26 3.06 1.77
C SER A 82 15.17 1.85 0.84
N VAL A 83 13.95 1.32 0.68
CA VAL A 83 13.67 0.25 -0.29
C VAL A 83 13.17 0.92 -1.56
N GLY A 84 13.82 0.67 -2.70
CA GLY A 84 13.55 1.39 -3.94
C GLY A 84 12.11 1.29 -4.45
N ASN A 85 11.37 0.28 -3.99
CA ASN A 85 9.96 0.06 -4.33
C ASN A 85 8.98 0.68 -3.33
N LEU A 86 9.45 1.30 -2.25
CA LEU A 86 8.62 2.11 -1.35
C LEU A 86 8.50 3.53 -1.92
N VAL A 87 7.45 3.78 -2.69
CA VAL A 87 7.29 5.01 -3.50
C VAL A 87 6.58 6.14 -2.77
N GLY A 88 6.15 5.90 -1.53
CA GLY A 88 5.54 6.93 -0.69
C GLY A 88 5.19 6.44 0.70
N HIS A 89 4.88 7.41 1.56
CA HIS A 89 4.29 7.18 2.87
C HIS A 89 3.10 8.11 3.08
N ILE A 90 2.09 7.65 3.83
CA ILE A 90 0.89 8.40 4.20
C ILE A 90 0.76 8.39 5.72
N THR A 91 0.64 9.56 6.33
CA THR A 91 0.37 9.73 7.75
C THR A 91 -1.14 9.86 7.99
N LEU A 92 -1.60 9.44 9.18
CA LEU A 92 -2.97 9.68 9.60
C LEU A 92 -3.18 11.14 10.08
N PRO A 93 -4.35 11.74 9.83
CA PRO A 93 -5.49 11.18 9.07
C PRO A 93 -5.21 11.15 7.56
N ILE A 94 -5.70 10.10 6.88
CA ILE A 94 -5.54 9.95 5.43
C ILE A 94 -6.38 11.00 4.72
N THR A 95 -5.75 11.75 3.82
CA THR A 95 -6.41 12.75 2.99
C THR A 95 -6.46 12.32 1.53
N TYR A 96 -7.47 12.81 0.82
CA TYR A 96 -7.63 12.58 -0.61
C TYR A 96 -6.37 12.94 -1.43
N PRO A 97 -5.77 14.14 -1.29
CA PRO A 97 -4.60 14.50 -2.08
C PRO A 97 -3.40 13.59 -1.83
N ALA A 98 -3.17 13.18 -0.58
CA ALA A 98 -2.07 12.28 -0.23
C ALA A 98 -2.23 10.91 -0.92
N LEU A 99 -3.44 10.36 -0.90
CA LEU A 99 -3.72 9.07 -1.51
C LEU A 99 -3.61 9.10 -3.04
N THR A 100 -4.16 10.13 -3.69
CA THR A 100 -4.05 10.30 -5.15
C THR A 100 -2.61 10.47 -5.60
N GLN A 101 -1.81 11.27 -4.88
CA GLN A 101 -0.38 11.42 -5.13
C GLN A 101 0.35 10.08 -5.01
N ALA A 102 0.06 9.30 -3.97
CA ALA A 102 0.69 8.01 -3.75
C ALA A 102 0.39 7.03 -4.90
N ILE A 103 -0.89 6.94 -5.31
CA ILE A 103 -1.31 6.10 -6.45
C ILE A 103 -0.64 6.54 -7.75
N HIS A 104 -0.46 7.85 -7.98
CA HIS A 104 0.26 8.35 -9.15
C HIS A 104 1.72 7.89 -9.17
N ARG A 105 2.43 7.99 -8.03
CA ARG A 105 3.81 7.52 -7.91
C ARG A 105 3.94 6.02 -8.16
N CYS A 106 2.98 5.22 -7.71
CA CYS A 106 2.96 3.78 -8.01
C CYS A 106 2.83 3.52 -9.52
N GLN A 107 1.99 4.27 -10.22
CA GLN A 107 1.85 4.14 -11.67
C GLN A 107 3.12 4.56 -12.41
N GLU A 108 3.82 5.59 -11.94
CA GLU A 108 5.11 6.02 -12.51
C GLU A 108 6.22 4.99 -12.29
N TYR A 109 6.21 4.28 -11.16
CA TYR A 109 7.19 3.23 -10.87
C TYR A 109 7.09 2.03 -11.81
N ILE A 110 5.87 1.69 -12.27
CA ILE A 110 5.62 0.54 -13.16
C ILE A 110 5.95 0.86 -14.63
N ARG A 111 6.08 2.14 -14.99
CA ARG A 111 6.39 2.57 -16.37
C ARG A 111 7.85 2.32 -16.74
#